data_AF-A0A5B8SXA5-F1
#
_entry.id   AF-A0A5B8SXA5-F1
#
_cell.length_a   1.000
_cell.length_b   1.000
_cell.length_c   1.000
_cell.angle_alpha   90.00
_cell.angle_beta   90.00
_cell.angle_gamma   90.00
#
_symmetry.space_group_name_H-M   'P 1'
#
loop_
_entity.id
_entity.type
_entity.pdbx_description
1 polymer ?
#
loop_
_entity_poly.entity_id
_entity_poly.type
_entity_poly.pdbx_seq_one_letter_code
_entity_poly.pdbx_strand_id
1 'polypeptide(L)'
;MDKRVLQTKTALRQSLFDLLENQTLDKISVVDLCQNAAISRRTFYIHYSKISDIFDEYQYEIYETVVNNLNHSHNTPQSLVETVDRILKSNFVGFRQLCLNNAHYKLVQRLEELLLVSLNDSLNIQNEQQKYLVNVYISSGLIKSYITWFKSNGRITEATLNETNKKIFSTLIALN
;
A
#
# COMPACT_ATOMS: atom_id res chain seq x y z
N MET A 1 -11.33 13.18 -14.88
CA MET A 1 -10.57 12.28 -15.78
C MET A 1 -11.55 11.64 -16.76
N ASP A 2 -11.20 11.53 -18.05
CA ASP A 2 -12.04 10.88 -19.06
C ASP A 2 -12.25 9.40 -18.70
N LYS A 3 -13.50 8.92 -18.77
CA LYS A 3 -13.89 7.53 -18.51
C LYS A 3 -13.08 6.54 -19.35
N ARG A 4 -12.75 6.89 -20.60
CA ARG A 4 -11.95 6.04 -21.50
C ARG A 4 -10.50 5.90 -21.03
N VAL A 5 -9.92 6.95 -20.46
CA VAL A 5 -8.57 6.91 -19.88
C VAL A 5 -8.58 5.99 -18.67
N LEU A 6 -9.56 6.12 -17.77
CA LEU A 6 -9.69 5.27 -16.59
C LEU A 6 -9.84 3.79 -16.97
N GLN A 7 -10.70 3.48 -17.95
CA GLN A 7 -10.91 2.12 -18.43
C GLN A 7 -9.62 1.51 -18.99
N THR A 8 -8.90 2.26 -19.82
CA THR A 8 -7.61 1.83 -20.38
C THR A 8 -6.58 1.53 -19.30
N LYS A 9 -6.41 2.45 -18.34
CA LYS A 9 -5.45 2.28 -17.23
C LYS A 9 -5.81 1.09 -16.34
N THR A 10 -7.11 0.91 -16.06
CA THR A 10 -7.61 -0.22 -15.26
C THR A 10 -7.32 -1.55 -15.96
N ALA A 11 -7.60 -1.65 -17.27
CA ALA A 11 -7.32 -2.86 -18.04
C ALA A 11 -5.83 -3.20 -18.11
N LEU A 12 -4.96 -2.19 -18.32
CA LEU A 12 -3.50 -2.38 -18.30
C LEU A 12 -3.00 -2.84 -16.93
N ARG A 13 -3.53 -2.26 -15.84
CA ARG A 13 -3.16 -2.66 -14.48
C ARG A 13 -3.58 -4.08 -14.15
N GLN A 14 -4.83 -4.44 -14.47
CA GLN A 14 -5.33 -5.80 -14.25
C GLN A 14 -4.48 -6.80 -15.04
N SER A 15 -4.24 -6.51 -16.32
CA SER A 15 -3.38 -7.33 -17.18
C SER A 15 -1.97 -7.51 -16.61
N LEU A 16 -1.37 -6.44 -16.07
CA LEU A 16 -0.07 -6.53 -15.41
C LEU A 16 -0.13 -7.45 -14.19
N PHE A 17 -1.13 -7.31 -13.32
CA PHE A 17 -1.24 -8.13 -12.12
C PHE A 17 -1.50 -9.61 -12.43
N ASP A 18 -2.32 -9.91 -13.45
CA ASP A 18 -2.58 -11.27 -13.92
C ASP A 18 -1.30 -11.93 -14.46
N LEU A 19 -0.51 -11.20 -15.26
CA LEU A 19 0.77 -11.69 -15.78
C LEU A 19 1.77 -11.96 -14.65
N LEU A 20 1.80 -11.11 -13.61
CA LEU A 20 2.68 -11.26 -12.46
C LEU A 20 2.34 -12.47 -11.56
N GLU A 21 1.17 -13.08 -11.72
CA GLU A 21 0.87 -14.36 -11.05
C GLU A 21 1.72 -15.51 -11.60
N ASN A 22 2.19 -15.40 -12.86
CA ASN A 22 2.81 -16.50 -13.59
C ASN A 22 4.28 -16.23 -13.98
N GLN A 23 4.71 -14.97 -14.01
CA GLN A 23 6.06 -14.58 -14.41
C GLN A 23 6.56 -13.34 -13.67
N THR A 24 7.88 -13.16 -13.65
CA THR A 24 8.53 -12.00 -13.03
C THR A 24 8.41 -10.75 -13.92
N LEU A 25 8.42 -9.57 -13.31
CA LEU A 25 8.25 -8.29 -14.00
C LEU A 25 9.20 -8.09 -15.20
N ASP A 26 10.46 -8.53 -15.07
CA ASP A 26 11.51 -8.42 -16.10
C ASP A 26 11.20 -9.25 -17.37
N LYS A 27 10.34 -10.26 -17.26
CA LYS A 27 9.91 -11.09 -18.39
C LYS A 27 8.66 -10.56 -19.09
N ILE A 28 7.95 -9.61 -18.50
CA ILE A 28 6.74 -9.03 -19.09
C ILE A 28 7.15 -7.99 -20.12
N SER A 29 6.83 -8.20 -21.39
CA SER A 29 7.02 -7.18 -22.42
C SER A 29 5.78 -6.29 -22.57
N VAL A 30 5.97 -5.09 -23.14
CA VAL A 30 4.84 -4.20 -23.50
C VAL A 30 3.90 -4.91 -24.48
N VAL A 31 4.43 -5.81 -25.32
CA VAL A 31 3.62 -6.58 -26.28
C VAL A 31 2.70 -7.53 -25.54
N ASP A 32 3.23 -8.34 -24.63
CA ASP A 32 2.45 -9.33 -23.86
C ASP A 32 1.36 -8.63 -23.03
N LEU A 33 1.74 -7.53 -22.36
CA LEU A 33 0.82 -6.72 -21.56
C LEU A 33 -0.34 -6.18 -22.40
N CYS A 34 -0.02 -5.59 -23.56
CA CYS A 34 -1.00 -5.01 -24.48
C CYS A 34 -1.94 -6.07 -25.06
N GLN A 35 -1.40 -7.23 -25.43
CA GLN A 35 -2.19 -8.36 -25.95
C GLN A 35 -3.17 -8.87 -24.90
N ASN A 36 -2.69 -9.12 -23.67
CA ASN A 36 -3.53 -9.60 -22.57
C ASN A 36 -4.59 -8.56 -22.15
N ALA A 37 -4.28 -7.26 -22.25
CA ALA A 37 -5.21 -6.17 -21.94
C ALA A 37 -6.18 -5.81 -23.08
N ALA A 38 -6.05 -6.42 -24.27
CA ALA A 38 -6.75 -6.02 -25.49
C ALA A 38 -6.59 -4.51 -25.82
N ILE A 39 -5.39 -3.97 -25.62
CA ILE A 39 -5.06 -2.54 -25.83
C ILE A 39 -3.93 -2.41 -26.86
N SER A 40 -4.01 -1.40 -27.73
CA SER A 40 -2.93 -1.17 -28.71
C SER A 40 -1.66 -0.64 -28.03
N ARG A 41 -0.49 -1.01 -28.56
CA ARG A 41 0.80 -0.46 -28.09
C ARG A 41 0.84 1.07 -28.18
N ARG A 42 0.24 1.65 -29.23
CA ARG A 42 0.12 3.11 -29.35
C ARG A 42 -0.63 3.70 -28.16
N THR A 43 -1.73 3.07 -27.74
CA THR A 43 -2.52 3.48 -26.58
C THR A 43 -1.75 3.32 -25.27
N PHE A 44 -0.99 2.22 -25.11
CA PHE A 44 -0.09 2.08 -23.97
C PHE A 44 0.87 3.27 -23.87
N TYR A 45 1.55 3.62 -24.96
CA TYR A 45 2.53 4.71 -24.98
C TYR A 45 1.92 6.12 -24.84
N ILE A 46 0.60 6.27 -24.96
CA ILE A 46 -0.10 7.52 -24.60
C ILE A 46 -0.16 7.69 -23.06
N HIS A 47 -0.18 6.59 -22.30
CA HIS A 47 -0.36 6.62 -20.85
C HIS A 47 0.92 6.32 -20.08
N TYR A 48 1.80 5.47 -20.60
CA TYR A 48 2.98 4.97 -19.92
C TYR A 48 4.16 4.87 -20.88
N SER A 49 5.36 5.22 -20.41
CA SER A 49 6.60 5.04 -21.17
C SER A 49 7.17 3.64 -21.01
N LYS A 50 6.97 3.03 -19.84
CA LYS A 50 7.44 1.69 -19.47
C LYS A 50 6.46 1.03 -18.48
N ILE A 51 6.56 -0.29 -18.34
CA ILE A 51 5.63 -1.07 -17.49
C ILE A 51 5.68 -0.63 -16.02
N SER A 52 6.85 -0.24 -15.51
CA SER A 52 6.99 0.22 -14.12
C SER A 52 6.15 1.47 -13.82
N ASP A 53 5.80 2.27 -14.81
CA ASP A 53 4.98 3.48 -14.62
C ASP A 53 3.56 3.11 -14.11
N ILE A 54 3.07 1.91 -14.42
CA ILE A 54 1.80 1.38 -13.90
C ILE A 54 1.88 1.18 -12.38
N PHE A 55 3.02 0.68 -11.89
CA PHE A 55 3.23 0.54 -10.45
C PHE A 55 3.37 1.89 -9.75
N ASP A 56 4.08 2.84 -10.37
CA ASP A 56 4.23 4.19 -9.80
C ASP A 56 2.87 4.88 -9.65
N GLU A 57 2.02 4.78 -10.67
CA GLU A 57 0.66 5.31 -10.63
C GLU A 57 -0.20 4.58 -9.59
N TYR A 58 -0.17 3.25 -9.56
CA TYR A 58 -0.95 2.47 -8.59
C TYR A 58 -0.54 2.78 -7.14
N GLN A 59 0.77 2.88 -6.88
CA GLN A 59 1.28 3.29 -5.57
C GLN A 59 0.79 4.69 -5.19
N TYR A 60 0.80 5.62 -6.15
CA TYR A 60 0.31 6.97 -5.91
C TYR A 60 -1.19 6.99 -5.58
N GLU A 61 -2.01 6.26 -6.32
CA GLU A 61 -3.46 6.16 -6.04
C GLU A 61 -3.76 5.62 -4.65
N ILE A 62 -3.01 4.60 -4.21
CA ILE A 62 -3.16 4.10 -2.85
C ILE A 62 -2.75 5.16 -1.82
N TYR A 63 -1.58 5.76 -1.99
CA TYR A 63 -1.11 6.80 -1.08
C TYR A 63 -2.14 7.92 -0.93
N GLU A 64 -2.66 8.43 -2.05
CA GLU A 64 -3.73 9.44 -2.07
C GLU A 64 -5.00 8.95 -1.36
N THR A 65 -5.37 7.68 -1.53
CA THR A 65 -6.51 7.09 -0.81
C THR A 65 -6.28 7.13 0.70
N VAL A 66 -5.07 6.80 1.17
CA VAL A 66 -4.73 6.89 2.60
C VAL A 66 -4.78 8.33 3.08
N VAL A 67 -4.07 9.25 2.43
CA VAL A 67 -4.05 10.68 2.77
C VAL A 67 -5.46 11.24 2.88
N ASN A 68 -6.32 10.97 1.88
CA ASN A 68 -7.69 11.46 1.87
C ASN A 68 -8.50 10.89 3.03
N ASN A 69 -8.34 9.61 3.40
CA ASN A 69 -9.07 9.05 4.54
C ASN A 69 -8.58 9.60 5.90
N LEU A 70 -7.28 9.85 6.04
CA LEU A 70 -6.71 10.40 7.29
C LEU A 70 -7.06 11.88 7.49
N ASN A 71 -7.17 12.67 6.41
CA ASN A 71 -7.52 14.09 6.49
C ASN A 71 -8.98 14.35 6.88
N HIS A 72 -9.88 13.38 6.67
CA HIS A 72 -11.32 13.53 6.94
C HIS A 72 -11.79 12.85 8.24
N SER A 73 -10.86 12.43 9.10
CA SER A 73 -11.14 11.64 10.31
C SER A 73 -10.74 12.38 11.59
N HIS A 74 -11.49 12.19 12.68
CA HIS A 74 -10.95 12.47 14.02
C HIS A 74 -9.88 11.42 14.32
N ASN A 75 -8.63 11.86 14.28
CA ASN A 75 -7.47 10.98 14.31
C ASN A 75 -7.10 10.62 15.76
N THR A 76 -7.70 9.55 16.25
CA THR A 76 -7.14 8.81 17.39
C THR A 76 -6.06 7.87 16.87
N PRO A 77 -5.07 7.46 17.69
CA PRO A 77 -4.06 6.50 17.26
C PRO A 77 -4.69 5.21 16.71
N GLN A 78 -5.78 4.76 17.32
CA GLN A 78 -6.52 3.57 16.89
C GLN A 78 -7.18 3.75 15.51
N SER A 79 -7.88 4.87 15.28
CA SER A 79 -8.55 5.12 14.00
C SER A 79 -7.57 5.32 12.83
N LEU A 80 -6.37 5.85 13.09
CA LEU A 80 -5.28 5.92 12.12
C LEU A 80 -4.83 4.53 11.66
N VAL A 81 -4.56 3.63 12.62
CA VAL A 81 -4.13 2.26 12.35
C VAL A 81 -5.22 1.49 11.59
N GLU A 82 -6.48 1.60 12.02
CA GLU A 82 -7.63 0.94 11.37
C GLU A 82 -7.86 1.44 9.94
N THR A 83 -7.62 2.74 9.69
CA THR A 83 -7.74 3.31 8.35
C THR A 83 -6.71 2.72 7.41
N VAL A 84 -5.44 2.65 7.83
CA VAL A 84 -4.38 2.04 7.02
C VAL A 84 -4.66 0.55 6.78
N ASP A 85 -5.03 -0.19 7.83
CA ASP A 85 -5.44 -1.59 7.72
C ASP A 85 -6.51 -1.80 6.63
N ARG A 86 -7.63 -1.09 6.75
CA ARG A 86 -8.75 -1.19 5.79
C ARG A 86 -8.30 -0.93 4.36
N ILE A 87 -7.45 0.06 4.12
CA ILE A 87 -7.02 0.45 2.78
C ILE A 87 -6.06 -0.59 2.19
N LEU A 88 -5.10 -1.10 2.99
CA LEU A 88 -4.19 -2.16 2.56
C LEU A 88 -4.96 -3.44 2.20
N LYS A 89 -5.97 -3.82 3.00
CA LYS A 89 -6.83 -4.98 2.72
C LYS A 89 -7.69 -4.80 1.49
N SER A 90 -8.32 -3.64 1.33
CA SER A 90 -9.16 -3.34 0.15
C SER A 90 -8.36 -3.36 -1.16
N ASN A 91 -7.04 -3.26 -1.07
CA ASN A 91 -6.10 -3.28 -2.18
C ASN A 91 -5.19 -4.53 -2.17
N PHE A 92 -5.62 -5.62 -1.52
CA PHE A 92 -4.78 -6.80 -1.24
C PHE A 92 -3.99 -7.30 -2.45
N VAL A 93 -4.66 -7.54 -3.57
CA VAL A 93 -4.05 -8.13 -4.77
C VAL A 93 -2.90 -7.26 -5.28
N GLY A 94 -3.14 -5.97 -5.51
CA GLY A 94 -2.12 -5.08 -6.05
C GLY A 94 -0.98 -4.83 -5.07
N PHE A 95 -1.26 -4.66 -3.78
CA PHE A 95 -0.19 -4.55 -2.77
C PHE A 95 0.65 -5.80 -2.66
N ARG A 96 0.02 -6.97 -2.71
CA ARG A 96 0.74 -8.24 -2.71
C ARG A 96 1.67 -8.31 -3.91
N GLN A 97 1.22 -7.89 -5.09
CA GLN A 97 2.07 -7.84 -6.28
C GLN A 97 3.25 -6.86 -6.12
N LEU A 98 3.02 -5.66 -5.56
CA LEU A 98 4.11 -4.74 -5.22
C LEU A 98 5.11 -5.35 -4.22
N CYS A 99 4.63 -6.10 -3.24
CA CYS A 99 5.45 -6.77 -2.24
C CYS A 99 6.33 -7.86 -2.86
N LEU A 100 5.72 -8.76 -3.62
CA LEU A 100 6.41 -9.90 -4.25
C LEU A 100 7.44 -9.45 -5.30
N ASN A 101 7.18 -8.36 -6.00
CA ASN A 101 8.08 -7.81 -7.02
C ASN A 101 9.03 -6.73 -6.48
N ASN A 102 9.10 -6.55 -5.16
CA ASN A 102 9.95 -5.54 -4.51
C ASN A 102 9.76 -4.11 -5.06
N ALA A 103 8.54 -3.80 -5.52
CA ALA A 103 8.16 -2.49 -6.05
C ALA A 103 7.45 -1.58 -5.02
N HIS A 104 7.32 -2.04 -3.77
CA HIS A 104 6.58 -1.38 -2.70
C HIS A 104 7.37 -0.31 -1.94
N TYR A 105 8.70 -0.24 -2.07
CA TYR A 105 9.56 0.56 -1.18
C TYR A 105 9.16 2.04 -1.09
N LYS A 106 8.85 2.66 -2.23
CA LYS A 106 8.47 4.08 -2.30
C LYS A 106 7.14 4.34 -1.60
N LEU A 107 6.14 3.48 -1.82
CA LEU A 107 4.86 3.56 -1.13
C LEU A 107 5.02 3.33 0.38
N VAL A 108 5.79 2.33 0.77
CA VAL A 108 6.03 1.98 2.19
C VAL A 108 6.66 3.14 2.94
N GLN A 109 7.73 3.73 2.39
CA GLN A 109 8.35 4.91 2.99
C GLN A 109 7.33 6.03 3.19
N ARG A 110 6.52 6.35 2.17
CA ARG A 110 5.51 7.41 2.26
C ARG A 110 4.41 7.11 3.28
N LEU A 111 3.97 5.85 3.39
CA LEU A 111 2.97 5.44 4.38
C LEU A 111 3.52 5.50 5.81
N GLU A 112 4.78 5.10 6.01
CA GLU A 112 5.45 5.21 7.31
C GLU A 112 5.60 6.67 7.73
N GLU A 113 6.05 7.56 6.83
CA GLU A 113 6.15 9.00 7.06
C GLU A 113 4.79 9.63 7.37
N LEU A 114 3.76 9.28 6.60
CA LEU A 114 2.39 9.78 6.81
C LEU A 114 1.86 9.36 8.19
N LEU A 115 1.98 8.08 8.55
CA LEU A 115 1.58 7.57 9.86
C LEU A 115 2.35 8.21 11.01
N LEU A 116 3.67 8.39 10.85
CA LEU A 116 4.51 9.03 11.85
C LEU A 116 4.01 10.44 12.18
N VAL A 117 3.72 11.24 11.16
CA VAL A 117 3.21 12.61 11.31
C VAL A 117 1.80 12.58 11.92
N SER A 118 0.90 11.74 11.40
CA SER A 118 -0.47 11.66 11.93
C SER A 118 -0.53 11.20 13.39
N LEU A 119 0.36 10.29 13.80
CA LEU A 119 0.42 9.81 15.19
C LEU A 119 0.94 10.88 16.16
N ASN A 120 1.81 11.77 15.68
CA ASN A 120 2.42 12.80 16.50
C ASN A 120 1.39 13.72 17.16
N ASP A 121 0.29 14.02 16.48
CA ASP A 121 -0.76 14.88 17.04
C ASP A 121 -1.76 14.10 17.92
N SER A 122 -1.71 12.77 17.87
CA SER A 122 -2.70 11.89 18.50
C SER A 122 -2.24 11.27 19.82
N LEU A 123 -0.92 11.22 20.09
CA LEU A 123 -0.34 10.74 21.35
C LEU A 123 0.02 11.91 22.28
N ASN A 124 -0.29 11.72 23.57
CA ASN A 124 -0.08 12.60 24.72
C ASN A 124 1.15 12.18 25.58
N ILE A 125 2.23 11.73 24.94
CA ILE A 125 3.49 11.43 25.63
C ILE A 125 4.27 12.73 25.84
N GLN A 126 4.57 13.09 27.10
CA GLN A 126 5.25 14.36 27.43
C GLN A 126 6.71 14.43 26.95
N ASN A 127 7.42 13.30 26.91
CA ASN A 127 8.80 13.26 26.46
C ASN A 127 8.86 13.11 24.93
N GLU A 128 9.30 14.15 24.23
CA GLU A 128 9.36 14.20 22.76
C GLU A 128 10.23 13.10 22.13
N GLN A 129 11.35 12.72 22.77
CA GLN A 129 12.20 11.63 22.26
C GLN A 129 11.50 10.28 22.38
N GLN A 130 10.84 10.04 23.52
CA GLN A 130 10.03 8.84 23.73
C GLN A 130 8.86 8.78 22.76
N LYS A 131 8.15 9.90 22.58
CA LYS A 131 7.03 10.04 21.65
C LYS A 131 7.45 9.71 20.22
N TYR A 132 8.57 10.28 19.76
CA TYR A 132 9.13 10.01 18.45
C TYR A 132 9.45 8.51 18.27
N LEU A 133 10.13 7.90 19.24
CA LEU A 133 10.45 6.46 19.19
C LEU A 133 9.18 5.59 19.15
N VAL A 134 8.18 5.88 19.98
CA VAL A 134 6.90 5.16 19.97
C VAL A 134 6.21 5.30 18.61
N ASN A 135 6.16 6.51 18.04
CA ASN A 135 5.58 6.73 16.71
C ASN A 135 6.30 5.93 15.63
N VAL A 136 7.64 5.89 15.65
CA VAL A 136 8.45 5.06 14.72
C VAL A 136 8.14 3.58 14.88
N TYR A 137 8.07 3.08 16.12
CA TYR A 137 7.74 1.67 16.38
C TYR A 137 6.35 1.30 15.85
N ILE A 138 5.35 2.16 16.08
CA ILE A 138 3.98 1.91 15.62
C ILE A 138 3.91 1.94 14.09
N SER A 139 4.43 2.98 13.44
CA SER A 139 4.34 3.16 11.99
C SER A 139 5.10 2.06 11.25
N SER A 140 6.37 1.82 11.60
CA SER A 140 7.17 0.76 10.98
C SER A 140 6.66 -0.64 11.31
N GLY A 141 6.22 -0.87 12.55
CA GLY A 141 5.67 -2.16 12.98
C GLY A 141 4.42 -2.55 12.20
N LEU A 142 3.49 -1.60 12.02
CA LEU A 142 2.27 -1.80 11.24
C LEU A 142 2.58 -2.13 9.78
N ILE A 143 3.37 -1.28 9.11
CA ILE A 143 3.64 -1.45 7.69
C ILE A 143 4.46 -2.73 7.45
N LYS A 144 5.43 -3.04 8.32
CA LYS A 144 6.23 -4.27 8.22
C LYS A 144 5.41 -5.53 8.42
N SER A 145 4.42 -5.53 9.33
CA SER A 145 3.58 -6.71 9.54
C SER A 145 2.73 -7.04 8.31
N TYR A 146 2.18 -6.03 7.62
CA TYR A 146 1.50 -6.22 6.34
C TYR A 146 2.43 -6.74 5.25
N ILE A 147 3.63 -6.14 5.07
CA ILE A 147 4.60 -6.63 4.08
C ILE A 147 4.93 -8.10 4.35
N THR A 148 5.14 -8.46 5.61
CA THR A 148 5.44 -9.83 6.04
C THR A 148 4.28 -10.77 5.70
N TRP A 149 3.04 -10.35 5.98
CA TRP A 149 1.85 -11.11 5.62
C TRP A 149 1.69 -11.31 4.11
N PHE A 150 1.80 -10.25 3.31
CA PHE A 150 1.72 -10.31 1.85
C PHE A 150 2.76 -11.26 1.25
N LYS A 151 3.99 -11.26 1.80
CA LYS A 151 5.09 -12.14 1.39
C LYS A 151 5.02 -13.55 2.00
N SER A 152 4.12 -13.80 2.96
CA SER A 152 4.08 -15.07 3.71
C SER A 152 3.63 -16.27 2.88
N ASN A 153 3.05 -16.05 1.69
CA ASN A 153 2.49 -17.07 0.82
C ASN A 153 1.53 -18.03 1.55
N GLY A 154 0.63 -17.47 2.36
CA GLY A 154 -0.38 -18.22 3.11
C GLY A 154 0.08 -18.76 4.48
N ARG A 155 1.36 -18.62 4.84
CA ARG A 155 1.86 -19.02 6.18
C ARG A 155 1.27 -18.20 7.32
N ILE A 156 0.85 -16.97 7.04
CA ILE A 156 0.19 -16.08 8.01
C ILE A 156 -1.22 -15.82 7.51
N THR A 157 -2.22 -16.10 8.34
CA THR A 157 -3.62 -15.78 8.01
C THR A 157 -3.90 -14.30 8.27
N GLU A 158 -4.89 -13.75 7.58
CA GLU A 158 -5.36 -12.38 7.84
C GLU A 158 -5.82 -12.21 9.30
N ALA A 159 -6.56 -13.19 9.84
CA ALA A 159 -7.02 -13.16 11.22
C ALA A 159 -5.86 -13.06 12.21
N THR A 160 -4.81 -13.87 12.01
CA THR A 160 -3.60 -13.83 12.84
C THR A 160 -2.91 -12.47 12.77
N LEU A 161 -2.77 -11.89 11.58
CA LEU A 161 -2.21 -10.53 11.41
C LEU A 161 -3.03 -9.49 12.19
N ASN A 162 -4.35 -9.50 11.99
CA ASN A 162 -5.25 -8.51 12.57
C ASN A 162 -5.27 -8.57 14.09
N GLU A 163 -5.39 -9.76 14.66
CA GLU A 163 -5.39 -9.96 16.10
C GLU A 163 -4.05 -9.54 16.72
N THR A 164 -2.94 -9.88 16.07
CA THR A 164 -1.60 -9.54 16.54
C THR A 164 -1.37 -8.04 16.51
N ASN A 165 -1.66 -7.40 15.37
CA ASN A 165 -1.56 -5.95 15.20
C ASN A 165 -2.41 -5.23 16.25
N LYS A 166 -3.69 -5.60 16.38
CA LYS A 166 -4.60 -4.97 17.35
C LYS A 166 -4.07 -5.07 18.78
N LYS A 167 -3.56 -6.24 19.20
CA LYS A 167 -2.96 -6.44 20.52
C LYS A 167 -1.75 -5.52 20.73
N ILE A 168 -0.78 -5.57 19.82
CA ILE A 168 0.46 -4.77 19.91
C ILE A 168 0.12 -3.27 19.98
N PHE A 169 -0.71 -2.77 19.09
CA PHE A 169 -1.03 -1.34 19.06
C PHE A 169 -1.82 -0.90 20.28
N SER A 170 -2.79 -1.70 20.74
CA SER A 170 -3.51 -1.38 21.98
C SER A 170 -2.57 -1.26 23.19
N THR A 171 -1.56 -2.13 23.29
CA THR A 171 -0.55 -2.05 24.36
C THR A 171 0.34 -0.82 24.21
N LEU A 172 0.81 -0.52 23.00
CA LEU A 172 1.69 0.64 22.77
C LEU A 172 0.96 1.97 22.98
N ILE A 173 -0.30 2.07 22.56
CA ILE A 173 -1.13 3.26 22.77
C ILE A 173 -1.47 3.42 24.27
N ALA A 174 -1.60 2.34 25.03
CA ALA A 174 -1.83 2.42 26.47
C ALA A 174 -0.61 2.90 27.29
N LEU A 175 0.57 3.05 26.66
CA LEU A 175 1.75 3.69 27.28
C LEU A 175 1.66 5.22 27.27
N ASN A 176 0.58 5.76 26.69
CA ASN A 176 0.29 7.18 26.53
C ASN A 176 -0.43 7.79 27.74
#